data_AF-A7ZL65-F1
#
_entry.id   AF-A7ZL65-F1
#
_cell.length_a   1.000
_cell.length_b   1.000
_cell.length_c   1.000
_cell.angle_alpha   90.00
_cell.angle_beta   90.00
_cell.angle_gamma   90.00
#
_symmetry.space_group_name_H-M   'P 1'
#
loop_
_entity.id
_entity.type
_entity.pdbx_description
1 polymer ?
#
loop_
_entity_poly.entity_id
_entity_poly.type
_entity_poly.pdbx_seq_one_letter_code
_entity_poly.pdbx_strand_id
1 'polypeptide(L)'
;MIFTPSAWTAFMNDSFIRENAINMPALNPTSNVVNPGTQINTGAVYKGRWGNFNLWLYNDWFIDPDDGTEKPMLDDGNVILTGAALMGTRAFGCIMDPAFNYGQMAYAPKMWDQQDPAQRFLMMQSAPIVIPSRVNACLCASVV
;
A
#
# COMPACT_ATOMS: atom_id res chain seq x y z
N MET A 1 5.95 -0.57 11.09
CA MET A 1 5.60 0.86 11.02
C MET A 1 5.80 1.31 9.59
N ILE A 2 4.80 1.96 9.04
CA ILE A 2 4.79 2.50 7.70
C ILE A 2 4.69 4.02 7.84
N PHE A 3 5.62 4.74 7.25
CA PHE A 3 5.72 6.21 7.30
C PHE A 3 5.40 6.80 5.93
N THR A 4 4.74 7.95 5.93
CA THR A 4 4.64 8.81 4.75
C THR A 4 5.88 9.73 4.67
N PRO A 5 6.14 10.39 3.53
CA PRO A 5 7.36 11.18 3.32
C PRO A 5 7.64 12.27 4.38
N SER A 6 6.64 13.08 4.75
CA SER A 6 6.83 14.13 5.75
C SER A 6 7.00 13.57 7.16
N ALA A 7 6.22 12.55 7.52
CA ALA A 7 6.36 11.85 8.80
C ALA A 7 7.75 11.20 8.95
N TRP A 8 8.29 10.63 7.87
CA TRP A 8 9.64 10.06 7.84
C TRP A 8 10.74 11.11 7.99
N THR A 9 10.57 12.26 7.34
CA THR A 9 11.52 13.38 7.45
C THR A 9 11.52 13.96 8.87
N ALA A 10 10.35 14.14 9.48
CA ALA A 10 10.23 14.55 10.88
C ALA A 10 10.88 13.52 11.82
N PHE A 11 10.64 12.23 11.59
CA PHE A 11 11.25 11.13 12.35
C PHE A 11 12.79 11.12 12.26
N MET A 12 13.37 11.38 11.09
CA MET A 12 14.82 11.47 10.93
C MET A 12 15.45 12.69 11.62
N ASN A 13 14.70 13.78 11.72
CA ASN A 13 15.18 15.05 12.28
C ASN A 13 15.12 15.09 13.82
N ASP A 14 14.48 14.11 14.45
CA ASP A 14 14.45 13.99 15.90
C ASP A 14 15.84 13.64 16.46
N SER A 15 16.34 14.48 17.38
CA SER A 15 17.67 14.35 17.99
C SER A 15 17.84 13.05 18.78
N PHE A 16 16.78 12.58 19.44
CA PHE A 16 16.82 11.33 20.22
C PHE A 16 16.98 10.10 19.31
N ILE A 17 16.37 10.14 18.13
CA ILE A 17 16.37 9.03 17.16
C ILE A 17 17.69 8.98 16.40
N ARG A 18 18.26 10.14 16.08
CA ARG A 18 19.58 10.24 15.45
C ARG A 18 20.69 9.64 16.31
N GLU A 19 20.63 9.85 17.63
CA GLU A 19 21.64 9.36 18.56
C GLU A 19 21.48 7.86 18.86
N ASN A 20 20.24 7.37 19.03
CA ASN A 20 19.99 6.00 19.52
C ASN A 20 19.58 4.98 18.45
N ALA A 21 18.94 5.38 17.35
CA ALA A 21 18.37 4.46 16.36
C ALA A 21 19.13 4.43 15.03
N ILE A 22 19.62 5.59 14.57
CA ILE A 22 20.29 5.71 13.26
C ILE A 22 21.74 5.20 13.29
N ASN A 23 22.35 5.01 14.48
CA ASN A 23 23.71 4.46 14.63
C ASN A 23 23.77 2.91 14.65
N MET A 24 22.64 2.20 14.68
CA MET A 24 22.62 0.73 14.65
C MET A 24 22.97 0.04 13.30
N PRO A 25 22.77 0.64 12.10
CA PRO A 25 23.24 0.03 10.85
C PRO A 25 24.77 0.09 10.69
N ALA A 26 25.45 0.99 11.42
CA ALA A 26 26.90 1.15 11.34
C ALA A 26 27.69 0.11 12.15
N LEU A 27 27.03 -0.69 13.01
CA LEU A 27 27.69 -1.58 13.98
C LEU A 27 27.46 -3.08 13.75
N ASN A 28 26.84 -3.49 12.63
CA ASN A 28 26.68 -4.92 12.31
C ASN A 28 27.77 -5.39 11.32
N PRO A 29 28.69 -6.30 11.71
CA PRO A 29 29.76 -6.83 10.86
C PRO A 29 29.30 -7.89 9.84
N THR A 30 28.01 -8.23 9.81
CA THR A 30 27.44 -9.20 8.86
C THR A 30 26.40 -8.54 7.96
N SER A 31 26.87 -8.08 6.80
CA SER A 31 26.16 -7.94 5.51
C SER A 31 24.64 -7.76 5.54
N ASN A 32 24.14 -6.74 6.25
CA ASN A 32 22.81 -6.19 6.00
C ASN A 32 22.99 -4.83 5.36
N VAL A 33 22.87 -4.78 4.03
CA VAL A 33 22.89 -3.55 3.24
C VAL A 33 21.57 -2.82 3.50
N VAL A 34 21.45 -2.18 4.67
CA VAL A 34 20.49 -1.08 4.82
C VAL A 34 21.02 0.00 3.89
N ASN A 35 20.30 0.25 2.79
CA ASN A 35 20.61 1.34 1.89
C ASN A 35 19.75 2.54 2.31
N PRO A 36 20.29 3.46 3.13
CA PRO A 36 19.55 4.65 3.56
C PRO A 36 19.29 5.62 2.40
N GLY A 37 19.91 5.41 1.24
CA GLY A 37 19.72 6.21 0.04
C GLY A 37 18.29 6.21 -0.47
N THR A 38 18.00 7.18 -1.32
CA THR A 38 16.77 7.20 -2.11
C THR A 38 16.78 6.00 -3.06
N GLN A 39 15.77 5.16 -2.94
CA GLN A 39 15.56 4.05 -3.85
C GLN A 39 14.32 4.38 -4.67
N ILE A 40 14.46 4.30 -5.98
CA ILE A 40 13.33 4.42 -6.91
C ILE A 40 12.71 3.02 -6.97
N ASN A 41 11.88 2.73 -5.97
CA ASN A 41 11.08 1.52 -5.96
C ASN A 41 9.63 1.91 -5.75
N THR A 42 8.74 1.26 -6.50
CA THR A 42 7.30 1.40 -6.33
C THR A 42 6.90 0.59 -5.10
N GLY A 43 6.06 1.16 -4.24
CA GLY A 43 5.62 0.54 -3.00
C GLY A 43 6.41 0.93 -1.76
N ALA A 44 6.22 0.12 -0.72
CA ALA A 44 6.87 0.32 0.56
C ALA A 44 8.37 -0.03 0.47
N VAL A 45 9.23 0.96 0.73
CA VAL A 45 10.69 0.77 0.81
C VAL A 45 11.08 0.44 2.24
N TYR A 46 11.73 -0.71 2.43
CA TYR A 46 12.28 -1.08 3.74
C TYR A 46 13.46 -0.17 4.10
N LYS A 47 13.39 0.49 5.25
CA LYS A 47 14.43 1.42 5.72
C LYS A 47 15.24 0.88 6.90
N GLY A 48 14.82 -0.23 7.50
CA GLY A 48 15.55 -0.89 8.58
C GLY A 48 14.63 -1.33 9.71
N ARG A 49 15.25 -1.68 10.84
CA ARG A 49 14.55 -2.15 12.03
C ARG A 49 14.98 -1.32 13.24
N TRP A 50 14.02 -0.89 14.04
CA TRP A 50 14.24 -0.22 15.32
C TRP A 50 13.57 -1.03 16.43
N GLY A 51 14.38 -1.64 17.30
CA GLY A 51 13.88 -2.57 18.31
C GLY A 51 13.09 -3.72 17.67
N ASN A 52 11.80 -3.82 17.99
CA ASN A 52 10.89 -4.82 17.43
C ASN A 52 10.07 -4.32 16.22
N PHE A 53 10.28 -3.08 15.78
CA PHE A 53 9.55 -2.48 14.67
C PHE A 53 10.36 -2.47 13.39
N ASN A 54 9.77 -3.01 12.33
CA ASN A 54 10.29 -2.81 10.97
C ASN A 54 9.81 -1.45 10.44
N LEU A 55 10.72 -0.65 9.92
CA LEU A 55 10.49 0.69 9.38
C LEU A 55 10.35 0.62 7.86
N TRP A 56 9.23 1.14 7.36
CA TRP A 56 8.90 1.18 5.94
C TRP A 56 8.54 2.61 5.55
N LEU A 57 9.05 3.09 4.43
CA LEU A 57 8.63 4.34 3.80
C LEU A 57 7.67 4.02 2.66
N TYR A 58 6.49 4.63 2.64
CA TYR A 58 5.50 4.44 1.59
C TYR A 58 5.25 5.77 0.87
N ASN A 59 5.42 5.78 -0.46
CA ASN A 59 5.39 6.99 -1.28
C ASN A 59 4.76 6.75 -2.66
N ASP A 60 3.79 5.85 -2.76
CA ASP A 60 3.07 5.60 -4.01
C ASP A 60 2.02 6.68 -4.30
N TRP A 61 1.75 6.81 -5.59
CA TRP A 61 0.77 7.74 -6.15
C TRP A 61 -0.24 6.98 -7.01
N PHE A 62 -1.46 7.48 -7.06
CA PHE A 62 -2.51 7.01 -7.96
C PHE A 62 -3.12 8.19 -8.72
N ILE A 63 -3.70 7.90 -9.88
CA ILE A 63 -4.49 8.89 -10.63
C ILE A 63 -5.92 8.74 -10.16
N ASP A 64 -6.49 9.82 -9.63
CA ASP A 64 -7.87 9.83 -9.19
C ASP A 64 -8.80 9.75 -10.41
N PRO A 65 -9.74 8.79 -10.46
CA PRO A 65 -10.64 8.62 -11.59
C PRO A 65 -11.65 9.77 -11.76
N ASP A 66 -11.91 10.56 -10.71
CA ASP A 66 -12.90 11.64 -10.74
C ASP A 66 -12.34 12.96 -11.30
N ASP A 67 -11.09 13.29 -10.98
CA ASP A 67 -10.45 14.56 -11.40
C ASP A 67 -9.22 14.39 -12.32
N GLY A 68 -8.73 13.16 -12.51
CA GLY A 68 -7.59 12.86 -13.35
C GLY A 68 -6.25 13.38 -12.82
N THR A 69 -6.18 13.80 -11.56
CA THR A 69 -4.96 14.32 -10.92
C THR A 69 -4.22 13.23 -10.17
N GLU A 70 -2.90 13.36 -10.07
CA GLU A 70 -2.07 12.47 -9.26
C GLU A 70 -2.22 12.82 -7.77
N LYS A 71 -2.59 11.82 -6.97
CA LYS A 71 -2.72 11.93 -5.52
C LYS A 71 -1.89 10.85 -4.83
N PRO A 72 -1.33 11.12 -3.64
CA PRO A 72 -0.63 10.09 -2.88
C PRO A 72 -1.61 9.03 -2.40
N MET A 73 -1.21 7.75 -2.42
CA MET A 73 -2.06 6.64 -1.95
C MET A 73 -2.31 6.65 -0.44
N LEU A 74 -1.42 7.30 0.32
CA LEU A 74 -1.61 7.59 1.74
C LEU A 74 -1.45 9.09 1.94
N ASP A 75 -2.36 9.70 2.69
CA ASP A 75 -2.25 11.10 3.09
C ASP A 75 -0.95 11.33 3.85
N ASP A 76 -0.23 12.40 3.50
CA ASP A 76 1.05 12.71 4.12
C ASP A 76 0.90 13.20 5.57
N GLY A 77 1.99 13.12 6.34
CA GLY A 77 2.03 13.41 7.78
C GLY A 77 1.55 12.26 8.68
N ASN A 78 1.36 11.05 8.15
CA ASN A 78 0.82 9.92 8.91
C ASN A 78 1.83 8.79 9.14
N VAL A 79 1.68 8.11 10.27
CA VAL A 79 2.37 6.87 10.61
C VAL A 79 1.35 5.76 10.88
N ILE A 80 1.48 4.66 10.16
CA ILE A 80 0.61 3.49 10.28
C ILE A 80 1.37 2.36 10.99
N LEU A 81 0.76 1.83 12.05
CA LEU A 81 1.18 0.62 12.72
C LEU A 81 0.19 -0.48 12.37
N THR A 82 0.71 -1.53 11.75
CA THR A 82 -0.07 -2.72 11.39
C THR A 82 0.84 -3.94 11.43
N GLY A 83 0.23 -5.12 11.45
CA GLY A 83 0.93 -6.39 11.46
C GLY A 83 0.02 -7.54 11.02
N ALA A 84 0.56 -8.76 11.04
CA ALA A 84 -0.16 -9.96 10.61
C ALA A 84 -1.45 -10.22 11.39
N ALA A 85 -1.59 -9.65 12.59
CA ALA A 85 -2.78 -9.75 13.42
C ALA A 85 -4.02 -9.03 12.85
N LEU A 86 -3.86 -8.14 11.86
CA LEU A 86 -4.99 -7.47 11.19
C LEU A 86 -5.92 -8.47 10.47
N MET A 87 -5.37 -9.61 10.02
CA MET A 87 -6.12 -10.69 9.37
C MET A 87 -7.05 -10.19 8.26
N GLY A 88 -6.52 -9.35 7.35
CA GLY A 88 -7.29 -8.82 6.23
C GLY A 88 -7.69 -9.93 5.24
N THR A 89 -8.96 -9.96 4.86
CA THR A 89 -9.47 -10.83 3.81
C THR A 89 -9.96 -9.99 2.65
N ARG A 90 -9.54 -10.30 1.42
CA ARG A 90 -10.14 -9.71 0.22
C ARG A 90 -11.29 -10.60 -0.22
N ALA A 91 -12.51 -10.11 -0.07
CA ALA A 91 -13.71 -10.78 -0.52
C ALA A 91 -14.14 -10.25 -1.90
N PHE A 92 -14.84 -11.10 -2.65
CA PHE A 92 -15.37 -10.75 -3.96
C PHE A 92 -16.88 -10.99 -3.98
N GLY A 93 -17.62 -9.95 -4.35
CA GLY A 93 -19.06 -10.02 -4.54
C GLY A 93 -19.46 -10.84 -5.77
N CYS A 94 -20.77 -11.04 -5.92
CA CYS A 94 -21.31 -11.61 -7.15
C CYS A 94 -21.14 -10.62 -8.32
N ILE A 95 -20.82 -11.15 -9.50
CA ILE A 95 -20.78 -10.37 -10.73
C ILE A 95 -22.20 -10.31 -11.31
N MET A 96 -22.74 -9.12 -11.49
CA MET A 96 -24.11 -8.91 -11.97
C MET A 96 -24.21 -9.04 -13.51
N ASP A 97 -23.64 -10.12 -14.06
CA ASP A 97 -23.70 -10.45 -15.48
C ASP A 97 -24.09 -11.93 -15.65
N PRO A 98 -25.14 -12.24 -16.44
CA PRO A 98 -25.61 -13.60 -16.65
C PRO A 98 -24.57 -14.49 -17.34
N ALA A 99 -23.61 -13.93 -18.10
CA ALA A 99 -22.54 -14.70 -18.73
C ALA A 99 -21.63 -15.41 -17.70
N PHE A 100 -21.59 -14.92 -16.46
CA PHE A 100 -20.85 -15.52 -15.36
C PHE A 100 -21.77 -16.22 -14.33
N ASN A 101 -23.03 -16.46 -14.69
CA ASN A 101 -24.02 -17.13 -13.85
C ASN A 101 -24.17 -16.49 -12.45
N TYR A 102 -23.99 -15.17 -12.35
CA TYR A 102 -24.00 -14.44 -11.08
C TYR A 102 -23.00 -14.95 -10.02
N GLY A 103 -21.93 -15.61 -10.47
CA GLY A 103 -20.89 -16.17 -9.63
C GLY A 103 -19.98 -15.11 -9.00
N GLN A 104 -19.30 -15.51 -7.94
CA GLN A 104 -18.25 -14.72 -7.29
C GLN A 104 -16.93 -14.97 -8.03
N MET A 105 -16.33 -13.93 -8.59
CA MET A 105 -15.07 -14.04 -9.33
C MET A 105 -14.17 -12.85 -9.00
N ALA A 106 -12.86 -13.11 -8.95
CA ALA A 106 -11.88 -12.05 -8.75
C ALA A 106 -11.81 -11.10 -9.96
N TYR A 107 -11.83 -11.68 -11.15
CA TYR A 107 -11.85 -10.96 -12.42
C TYR A 107 -12.76 -11.73 -13.38
N ALA A 108 -13.70 -11.03 -13.99
CA ALA A 108 -14.66 -11.59 -14.94
C ALA A 108 -14.48 -10.91 -16.31
N PRO A 109 -13.56 -11.44 -17.15
CA PRO A 109 -13.29 -10.89 -18.48
C PRO A 109 -14.35 -11.36 -19.48
N LYS A 110 -14.94 -10.43 -20.21
CA LYS A 110 -15.93 -10.67 -21.26
C LYS A 110 -15.52 -9.96 -22.53
N MET A 111 -15.63 -10.65 -23.65
CA MET A 111 -15.42 -10.09 -24.98
C MET A 111 -16.63 -10.35 -25.86
N TRP A 112 -17.01 -9.36 -26.66
CA TRP A 112 -18.09 -9.50 -27.63
C TRP A 112 -17.86 -8.60 -28.84
N ASP A 113 -18.39 -9.05 -29.97
CA ASP A 113 -18.37 -8.30 -31.23
C ASP A 113 -19.72 -7.59 -31.39
N GLN A 114 -19.68 -6.28 -31.56
CA GLN A 114 -20.81 -5.47 -32.01
C GLN A 114 -20.71 -5.31 -33.52
N GLN A 115 -21.77 -5.63 -34.25
CA GLN A 115 -21.70 -5.69 -35.71
C GLN A 115 -21.96 -4.34 -36.40
N ASP A 116 -22.69 -3.42 -35.75
CA ASP A 116 -23.06 -2.14 -36.35
C ASP A 116 -22.97 -0.99 -35.32
N PRO A 117 -21.93 -0.14 -35.37
CA PRO A 117 -20.69 -0.28 -36.16
C PRO A 117 -19.84 -1.48 -35.71
N ALA A 118 -19.08 -2.08 -36.64
CA ALA A 118 -18.25 -3.25 -36.36
C ALA A 118 -17.13 -2.92 -35.35
N GLN A 119 -17.27 -3.34 -34.10
CA GLN A 119 -16.33 -3.11 -33.02
C GLN A 119 -16.24 -4.34 -32.10
N ARG A 120 -15.02 -4.65 -31.65
CA ARG A 120 -14.80 -5.67 -30.62
C ARG A 120 -14.60 -4.99 -29.27
N PHE A 121 -15.46 -5.33 -28.31
CA PHE A 121 -15.38 -4.83 -26.95
C PHE A 121 -14.71 -5.85 -26.03
N LEU A 122 -13.93 -5.34 -25.10
CA LEU A 122 -13.37 -6.09 -23.98
C LEU A 122 -13.78 -5.37 -22.69
N MET A 123 -14.42 -6.10 -21.79
CA MET A 123 -14.82 -5.60 -20.48
C MET A 123 -14.27 -6.52 -19.40
N MET A 124 -13.69 -5.93 -18.36
CA MET A 124 -13.30 -6.64 -17.15
C MET A 124 -14.17 -6.15 -16.00
N GLN A 125 -14.96 -7.06 -15.43
CA GLN A 125 -15.77 -6.78 -14.26
C GLN A 125 -15.10 -7.37 -13.01
N SER A 126 -15.20 -6.66 -11.89
CA SER A 126 -14.79 -7.14 -10.57
C SER A 126 -15.60 -6.43 -9.51
N ALA A 127 -15.88 -7.11 -8.40
CA ALA A 127 -16.57 -6.55 -7.23
C ALA A 127 -15.76 -6.81 -5.96
N PRO A 128 -14.55 -6.22 -5.81
CA PRO A 128 -13.68 -6.48 -4.67
C PRO A 128 -14.06 -5.63 -3.45
N ILE A 129 -13.92 -6.21 -2.26
CA ILE A 129 -13.92 -5.47 -0.98
C ILE A 129 -12.81 -6.01 -0.07
N VAL A 130 -12.07 -5.12 0.58
CA VAL A 130 -11.05 -5.48 1.56
C VAL A 130 -11.66 -5.40 2.96
N ILE A 131 -11.67 -6.51 3.67
CA ILE A 131 -12.27 -6.64 5.00
C ILE A 131 -11.15 -6.86 6.04
N PRO A 132 -10.84 -5.87 6.89
CA PRO A 132 -9.97 -6.07 8.03
C PRO A 132 -10.73 -6.85 9.12
N SER A 133 -10.37 -8.11 9.36
CA SER A 133 -11.09 -8.95 10.36
C SER A 133 -10.87 -8.46 11.80
N ARG A 134 -9.73 -7.82 12.07
CA ARG A 134 -9.39 -7.24 13.39
C ARG A 134 -8.98 -5.78 13.27
N VAL A 135 -9.96 -4.90 13.10
CA VAL A 135 -9.74 -3.44 12.97
C VAL A 135 -8.91 -2.82 14.09
N ASN A 136 -9.03 -3.33 15.33
CA ASN A 136 -8.27 -2.82 16.48
C ASN A 136 -6.79 -3.26 16.50
N ALA A 137 -6.34 -4.08 15.54
CA ALA A 137 -4.95 -4.50 15.41
C ALA A 137 -4.11 -3.56 14.52
N CYS A 138 -4.67 -2.43 14.10
CA CYS A 138 -3.94 -1.35 13.44
C CYS A 138 -4.16 0.00 14.14
N LEU A 139 -3.20 0.89 13.96
CA LEU A 139 -3.24 2.27 14.44
C LEU A 139 -2.75 3.19 13.32
N CYS A 140 -3.40 4.33 13.15
CA CYS A 140 -2.91 5.44 12.33
C CYS A 140 -2.75 6.66 13.25
N ALA A 141 -1.59 7.30 13.20
CA ALA A 141 -1.30 8.52 13.94
C ALA A 141 -0.85 9.62 12.96
N SER A 142 -1.55 10.75 12.99
CA SER A 142 -1.10 11.98 12.33
C SER A 142 -0.09 12.67 13.23
N VAL A 143 1.08 12.98 12.67
CA VAL A 143 2.27 13.44 13.41
C VAL A 143 2.84 14.76 12.89
N VAL A 144 2.34 15.25 11.76
CA VAL A 144 2.70 16.54 11.15
C VAL A 144 1.42 17.28 10.77
#